data_AF-A0A066WNZ4-F1
#
_entry.id   AF-A0A066WNZ4-F1
#
_cell.length_a   1.000
_cell.length_b   1.000
_cell.length_c   1.000
_cell.angle_alpha   90.00
_cell.angle_beta   90.00
_cell.angle_gamma   90.00
#
_symmetry.space_group_name_H-M   'P 1'
#
loop_
_entity.id
_entity.type
_entity.pdbx_description
1 polymer ?
#
loop_
_entity_poly.entity_id
_entity_poly.type
_entity_poly.pdbx_seq_one_letter_code
_entity_poly.pdbx_strand_id
1 'polypeptide(L)'
;MLGRLMHYGIDALLIASVAAGIKRSTGLQPDLSQISDPTAKGIAEKYFGLGELVFDSSIAAARASRYFVRSYVGTTAAGVGPQA
;
A
#
# COMPACT_ATOMS: atom_id res chain seq x y z
N MET A 1 -2.60 -13.00 -26.29
CA MET A 1 -3.26 -11.79 -25.75
C MET A 1 -3.46 -11.83 -24.24
N LEU A 2 -3.89 -12.95 -23.64
CA LEU A 2 -4.19 -13.04 -22.20
C LEU A 2 -3.01 -12.66 -21.27
N GLY A 3 -1.78 -13.06 -21.61
CA GLY A 3 -0.60 -12.73 -20.79
C GLY A 3 -0.28 -11.23 -20.71
N ARG A 4 -0.61 -10.47 -21.76
CA ARG A 4 -0.38 -9.01 -21.81
C ARG A 4 -1.47 -8.25 -21.05
N LEU A 5 -2.71 -8.73 -21.08
CA LEU A 5 -3.78 -8.18 -20.26
C LEU A 5 -3.50 -8.39 -18.76
N MET A 6 -3.02 -9.58 -18.38
CA MET A 6 -2.59 -9.84 -17.00
C MET A 6 -1.44 -8.93 -16.58
N HIS A 7 -0.42 -8.73 -17.42
CA HIS A 7 0.66 -7.78 -17.11
C HIS A 7 0.13 -6.38 -16.85
N TYR A 8 -0.72 -5.84 -17.73
CA TYR A 8 -1.29 -4.51 -17.52
C TYR A 8 -2.18 -4.42 -16.28
N GLY A 9 -2.91 -5.49 -15.96
CA GLY A 9 -3.67 -5.56 -14.72
C GLY A 9 -2.77 -5.51 -13.48
N ILE A 10 -1.67 -6.26 -13.48
CA ILE A 10 -0.69 -6.25 -12.39
C ILE A 10 -0.01 -4.89 -12.29
N ASP A 11 0.45 -4.31 -13.42
CA ASP A 11 1.12 -3.01 -13.45
C ASP A 11 0.20 -1.92 -12.89
N ALA A 12 -1.07 -1.91 -13.29
CA ALA A 12 -2.05 -1.00 -12.74
C ALA A 12 -2.22 -1.21 -11.22
N LEU A 13 -2.35 -2.46 -10.77
CA LEU A 13 -2.48 -2.76 -9.35
C LEU A 13 -1.26 -2.30 -8.53
N LEU A 14 -0.04 -2.43 -9.09
CA LEU A 14 1.18 -1.93 -8.47
C LEU A 14 1.16 -0.41 -8.35
N ILE A 15 0.75 0.31 -9.39
CA ILE A 15 0.61 1.77 -9.36
C ILE A 15 -0.40 2.19 -8.29
N ALA A 16 -1.56 1.51 -8.22
CA ALA A 16 -2.57 1.78 -7.19
C ALA A 16 -2.03 1.50 -5.77
N SER A 17 -1.25 0.43 -5.60
CA SER A 17 -0.64 0.08 -4.31
C SER A 17 0.42 1.10 -3.87
N VAL A 18 1.20 1.66 -4.81
CA VAL A 18 2.13 2.75 -4.53
C VAL A 18 1.39 4.01 -4.10
N ALA A 19 0.28 4.36 -4.77
CA ALA A 19 -0.56 5.48 -4.38
C ALA A 19 -1.15 5.29 -2.97
N ALA A 20 -1.58 4.08 -2.63
CA ALA A 20 -2.01 3.72 -1.28
C ALA A 20 -0.89 3.89 -0.24
N GLY A 21 0.35 3.51 -0.58
CA GLY A 21 1.51 3.73 0.26
C GLY A 21 1.82 5.21 0.51
N ILE A 22 1.67 6.07 -0.51
CA ILE A 22 1.79 7.53 -0.37
C ILE A 22 0.72 8.05 0.59
N LYS A 23 -0.54 7.63 0.42
CA LYS A 23 -1.64 7.97 1.33
C LYS A 23 -1.37 7.55 2.77
N ARG A 24 -0.84 6.33 2.99
CA ARG A 24 -0.56 5.83 4.35
C ARG A 24 0.62 6.51 5.03
N SER A 25 1.62 6.95 4.26
CA SER A 25 2.83 7.59 4.78
C SER A 25 2.72 9.09 4.94
N THR A 26 1.94 9.78 4.09
CA THR A 26 1.87 11.25 4.04
C THR A 26 0.48 11.81 4.29
N GLY A 27 -0.58 10.98 4.19
CA GLY A 27 -1.97 11.43 4.20
C GLY A 27 -2.47 12.00 2.86
N LEU A 28 -1.61 12.14 1.85
CA LEU A 28 -1.98 12.65 0.53
C LEU A 28 -2.62 11.57 -0.34
N GLN A 29 -3.74 11.90 -0.99
CA GLN A 29 -4.44 11.00 -1.89
C GLN A 29 -4.81 11.70 -3.19
N PRO A 30 -4.97 10.95 -4.31
CA PRO A 30 -5.48 11.51 -5.56
C PRO A 30 -6.86 12.16 -5.34
N ASP A 31 -7.02 13.39 -5.84
CA ASP A 31 -8.30 14.08 -5.77
C ASP A 31 -9.25 13.58 -6.87
N LEU A 32 -10.04 12.57 -6.53
CA LEU A 32 -11.05 11.97 -7.38
C LEU A 32 -12.25 12.89 -7.62
N SER A 33 -12.38 14.00 -6.88
CA SER A 33 -13.46 14.97 -7.10
C SER A 33 -13.30 15.78 -8.38
N GLN A 34 -12.07 15.85 -8.91
CA GLN A 34 -11.76 16.47 -10.20
C GLN A 34 -12.31 15.67 -11.39
N ILE A 35 -12.73 14.41 -11.18
CA ILE A 35 -13.31 13.58 -12.23
C ILE A 35 -14.82 13.87 -12.30
N SER A 36 -15.22 14.66 -13.31
CA SER A 36 -16.61 15.04 -13.52
C SER A 36 -17.51 13.87 -13.95
N ASP A 37 -16.96 12.87 -14.65
CA ASP A 37 -17.73 11.72 -15.10
C ASP A 37 -17.92 10.70 -13.95
N PRO A 38 -19.17 10.37 -13.56
CA PRO A 38 -19.44 9.51 -12.41
C PRO A 38 -18.98 8.07 -12.63
N THR A 39 -18.97 7.58 -13.88
CA THR A 39 -18.53 6.22 -14.20
C THR A 39 -17.01 6.11 -14.07
N ALA A 40 -16.28 7.04 -14.67
CA ALA A 40 -14.83 7.14 -14.57
C ALA A 40 -14.39 7.32 -13.11
N LYS A 41 -15.10 8.16 -12.35
CA LYS A 41 -14.86 8.34 -10.92
C LYS A 41 -15.03 7.02 -10.17
N GLY A 42 -16.13 6.30 -10.38
CA GLY A 42 -16.37 5.01 -9.73
C GLY A 42 -15.35 3.93 -10.11
N ILE A 43 -14.84 3.94 -11.34
CA ILE A 43 -13.73 3.06 -11.75
C ILE A 43 -12.45 3.43 -11.02
N ALA A 44 -12.12 4.71 -10.95
CA ALA A 44 -10.92 5.19 -10.26
C ALA A 44 -10.98 4.92 -8.75
N GLU A 45 -12.13 5.11 -8.11
CA GLU A 45 -12.38 4.75 -6.71
C GLU A 45 -12.12 3.26 -6.46
N LYS A 46 -12.66 2.37 -7.31
CA LYS A 46 -12.42 0.92 -7.21
C LYS A 46 -10.95 0.59 -7.42
N TYR A 47 -10.33 1.21 -8.42
CA TYR A 47 -8.93 0.98 -8.76
C TYR A 47 -7.98 1.34 -7.60
N PHE A 48 -8.13 2.53 -7.01
CA PHE A 48 -7.32 2.94 -5.86
C PHE A 48 -7.68 2.13 -4.60
N GLY A 49 -8.96 1.77 -4.41
CA GLY A 49 -9.39 0.89 -3.32
C GLY A 49 -8.76 -0.52 -3.39
N LEU A 50 -8.60 -1.08 -4.60
CA LEU A 50 -7.86 -2.34 -4.79
C LEU A 50 -6.39 -2.19 -4.42
N GLY A 51 -5.78 -1.05 -4.75
CA GLY A 51 -4.41 -0.71 -4.33
C GLY A 51 -4.25 -0.65 -2.82
N GLU A 52 -5.22 -0.06 -2.11
CA GLU A 52 -5.23 -0.01 -0.64
C GLU A 52 -5.32 -1.42 -0.03
N LEU A 53 -6.20 -2.27 -0.57
CA LEU A 53 -6.32 -3.67 -0.13
C LEU A 53 -4.99 -4.44 -0.30
N VAL A 54 -4.35 -4.32 -1.46
CA VAL A 54 -3.09 -5.01 -1.74
C VAL A 54 -1.96 -4.48 -0.85
N PHE A 55 -1.88 -3.16 -0.69
CA PHE A 55 -0.89 -2.54 0.17
C PHE A 55 -1.05 -2.98 1.63
N ASP A 56 -2.26 -2.93 2.19
CA ASP A 56 -2.52 -3.35 3.56
C ASP A 56 -2.27 -4.86 3.75
N SER A 57 -2.65 -5.69 2.78
CA SER A 57 -2.36 -7.12 2.78
C SER A 57 -0.86 -7.39 2.76
N SER A 58 -0.09 -6.62 1.99
CA SER A 58 1.37 -6.74 1.92
C SER A 58 2.02 -6.42 3.27
N ILE A 59 1.54 -5.39 3.98
CA ILE A 59 2.03 -5.07 5.31
C ILE A 59 1.63 -6.16 6.31
N ALA A 60 0.40 -6.68 6.24
CA ALA A 60 -0.03 -7.79 7.10
C ALA A 60 0.85 -9.03 6.90
N ALA A 61 1.14 -9.39 5.64
CA ALA A 61 2.04 -10.47 5.30
C ALA A 61 3.47 -10.22 5.80
N ALA A 62 3.99 -9.00 5.65
CA ALA A 62 5.30 -8.62 6.18
C ALA A 62 5.34 -8.76 7.72
N ARG A 63 4.33 -8.27 8.43
CA ARG A 63 4.23 -8.39 9.90
C ARG A 63 4.16 -9.83 10.39
N ALA A 64 3.47 -10.71 9.66
CA ALA A 64 3.35 -12.12 9.99
C ALA A 64 4.60 -12.95 9.63
N SER A 65 5.53 -12.36 8.86
CA SER A 65 6.69 -13.05 8.32
C SER A 65 7.93 -12.86 9.19
N ARG A 66 8.67 -13.96 9.40
CA ARG A 66 10.00 -13.93 10.05
C ARG A 66 11.07 -13.18 9.25
N TYR A 67 10.80 -12.87 7.99
CA TYR A 67 11.77 -12.19 7.10
C TYR A 67 11.76 -10.67 7.27
N PHE A 68 10.79 -10.10 7.98
CA PHE A 68 10.73 -8.67 8.26
C PHE A 68 10.90 -8.41 9.75
N VAL A 69 11.77 -7.45 10.08
CA VAL A 69 12.04 -7.02 11.45
C VAL A 69 11.75 -5.52 11.58
N ARG A 70 11.42 -5.08 12.78
CA ARG A 70 11.22 -3.66 13.06
C ARG A 70 12.56 -3.03 13.43
N SER A 71 13.14 -2.25 12.51
CA SER A 71 14.34 -1.47 12.78
C SER A 71 13.97 -0.25 13.62
N TYR A 72 14.19 -0.32 14.92
CA TYR A 72 14.17 0.87 15.77
C TYR A 72 15.45 1.66 15.53
N VAL A 73 15.39 2.75 14.75
CA VAL A 73 16.49 3.72 14.69
C VAL A 73 16.27 4.73 15.82
N GLY A 74 16.96 4.53 16.95
CA GLY A 74 17.09 5.52 18.02
C GLY A 74 16.92 4.98 19.44
N THR A 75 18.06 4.78 20.11
CA THR A 75 18.25 4.61 21.58
C THR A 75 18.12 3.20 22.17
N THR A 76 19.15 2.38 21.96
CA THR A 76 19.60 1.44 23.02
C THR A 76 21.13 1.45 23.05
N ALA A 77 21.69 2.63 23.31
CA ALA A 77 22.88 2.70 24.13
C ALA A 77 22.38 2.76 25.58
N ALA A 78 22.86 1.84 26.43
CA ALA A 78 22.60 1.74 27.87
C ALA A 78 21.21 1.18 28.31
N GLY A 79 21.15 -0.15 28.35
CA GLY A 79 20.66 -0.94 29.50
C GLY A 79 19.28 -0.66 30.07
N VAL A 80 18.34 -1.56 29.79
CA VAL A 80 17.46 -2.18 30.81
C VAL A 80 17.21 -3.63 30.38
N GLY A 81 17.43 -4.55 31.32
CA GLY A 81 17.33 -6.01 31.15
C GLY A 81 15.90 -6.56 31.09
N PRO A 82 15.70 -7.81 31.52
CA PRO A 82 15.06 -8.87 30.75
C PRO A 82 13.54 -8.75 30.68
N GLN A 83 13.04 -9.34 29.59
CA GLN A 83 11.65 -9.60 29.32
C GLN A 83 10.99 -10.35 30.48
N ALA A 84 9.87 -9.81 30.97
CA ALA A 84 8.87 -10.49 31.76
C ALA A 84 7.58 -10.53 30.96
#